data_AF-A0A7W2I8B9-F1
#
_entry.id   AF-A0A7W2I8B9-F1
#
_cell.length_a   1.000
_cell.length_b   1.000
_cell.length_c   1.000
_cell.angle_alpha   90.00
_cell.angle_beta   90.00
_cell.angle_gamma   90.00
#
_symmetry.space_group_name_H-M   'P 1'
#
loop_
_entity.id
_entity.type
_entity.pdbx_description
1 polymer ?
#
loop_
_entity_poly.entity_id
_entity_poly.type
_entity_poly.pdbx_seq_one_letter_code
_entity_poly.pdbx_strand_id
1 'polypeptide(L)'
;MTIDLVLKGIDYIIKLLERREKRAKDRQEKIFAPLFADLCSIDQNYNQLFLSIQQLFPFDIEPPTANTQAQVRAACEKIREMRVAFASTRQRISAVASELQLMDELSQAERDFLQAVVDYLPCGELRLHAEAHANASDMTRATLLLDLLYENLEEQNTRQVVDRTVAINNKLWREVCRAYSTLSYAAAG
;
A
#
# COMPACT_ATOMS: atom_id res chain seq x y z
N MET A 1 33.16 -25.48 40.31
CA MET A 1 31.79 -25.79 39.83
C MET A 1 31.07 -24.55 39.26
N THR A 2 31.80 -23.62 38.65
CA THR A 2 31.29 -22.31 38.19
C THR A 2 31.44 -22.14 36.67
N ILE A 3 32.51 -22.69 36.09
CA ILE A 3 32.79 -22.63 34.64
C ILE A 3 31.75 -23.42 33.83
N ASP A 4 31.38 -24.63 34.24
CA ASP A 4 30.36 -25.45 33.57
C ASP A 4 28.96 -24.80 33.54
N LEU A 5 28.63 -24.02 34.56
CA LEU A 5 27.34 -23.34 34.65
C LEU A 5 27.28 -22.12 33.73
N VAL A 6 28.42 -21.41 33.60
CA VAL A 6 28.60 -20.33 32.63
C VAL A 6 28.56 -20.86 31.20
N LEU A 7 29.25 -21.98 30.91
CA LEU A 7 29.23 -22.61 29.59
C LEU A 7 27.82 -23.05 29.19
N LYS A 8 27.07 -23.69 30.10
CA LYS A 8 25.65 -24.04 29.84
C LYS A 8 24.78 -22.80 29.62
N GLY A 9 25.05 -21.70 30.31
CA GLY A 9 24.37 -20.43 30.10
C GLY A 9 24.64 -19.84 28.71
N ILE A 10 25.90 -19.86 28.27
CA ILE A 10 26.31 -19.42 26.93
C ILE A 10 25.65 -20.31 25.85
N ASP A 11 25.70 -21.64 26.00
CA ASP A 11 25.05 -22.58 25.07
C ASP A 11 23.54 -22.33 24.96
N TYR A 12 22.88 -22.00 26.07
CA TYR A 12 21.46 -21.68 26.09
C TYR A 12 21.16 -20.37 25.34
N ILE A 13 21.99 -19.35 25.52
CA ILE A 13 21.88 -18.07 24.79
C ILE A 13 22.09 -18.28 23.29
N ILE A 14 23.10 -19.06 22.90
CA ILE A 14 23.36 -19.41 21.48
C ILE A 14 22.13 -20.09 20.87
N LYS A 15 21.58 -21.11 21.53
CA LYS A 15 20.37 -21.81 21.07
C LYS A 15 19.15 -20.89 20.98
N LEU A 16 19.04 -19.90 21.88
CA LEU A 16 17.98 -18.89 21.83
C LEU A 16 18.14 -17.97 20.61
N LEU A 17 19.37 -17.54 20.30
CA LEU A 17 19.68 -16.72 19.13
C LEU A 17 19.38 -17.49 17.83
N GLU A 18 19.85 -18.73 17.70
CA GLU A 18 19.58 -19.58 16.52
C GLU A 18 18.08 -19.76 16.28
N ARG A 19 17.30 -19.97 17.36
CA ARG A 19 15.83 -20.09 17.27
C ARG A 19 15.16 -18.78 16.87
N ARG A 20 15.74 -17.63 17.20
CA ARG A 20 15.22 -16.32 16.84
C ARG A 20 15.50 -16.01 15.38
N GLU A 21 16.72 -16.24 14.92
CA GLU A 21 17.12 -16.11 13.52
C GLU A 21 16.27 -17.00 12.61
N LYS A 22 16.12 -18.29 12.98
CA LYS A 22 15.27 -19.21 12.23
C LYS A 22 13.83 -18.72 12.11
N ARG A 23 13.25 -18.22 13.21
CA ARG A 23 11.88 -17.66 13.22
C ARG A 23 11.76 -16.42 12.36
N ALA A 24 12.74 -15.52 12.40
CA ALA A 24 12.76 -14.32 11.57
C ALA A 24 12.81 -14.68 10.08
N LYS A 25 13.68 -15.62 9.69
CA LYS A 25 13.79 -16.11 8.32
C LYS A 25 12.51 -16.82 7.85
N ASP A 26 11.94 -17.69 8.69
CA ASP A 26 10.67 -18.38 8.40
C ASP A 26 9.54 -17.37 8.13
N ARG A 27 9.43 -16.31 8.95
CA ARG A 27 8.42 -15.26 8.76
C ARG A 27 8.68 -14.43 7.51
N GLN A 28 9.93 -14.09 7.22
CA GLN A 28 10.29 -13.37 6.00
C GLN A 28 9.85 -14.15 4.76
N GLU A 29 10.17 -15.43 4.69
CA GLU A 29 9.88 -16.27 3.52
C GLU A 29 8.38 -16.61 3.39
N LYS A 30 7.69 -16.88 4.50
CA LYS A 30 6.31 -17.40 4.47
C LYS A 30 5.23 -16.32 4.60
N ILE A 31 5.56 -15.15 5.13
CA ILE A 31 4.58 -14.09 5.42
C ILE A 31 4.93 -12.82 4.64
N PHE A 32 6.08 -12.22 4.91
CA PHE A 32 6.38 -10.87 4.41
C PHE A 32 6.73 -10.84 2.91
N ALA A 33 7.45 -11.84 2.39
CA ALA A 33 7.74 -11.92 0.96
C ALA A 33 6.48 -12.13 0.11
N PRO A 34 5.56 -13.06 0.44
CA PRO A 34 4.26 -13.14 -0.23
C PRO A 34 3.44 -11.85 -0.12
N LEU A 35 3.40 -11.21 1.05
CA LEU A 35 2.68 -9.95 1.27
C LEU A 35 3.23 -8.84 0.36
N PHE A 36 4.55 -8.74 0.23
CA PHE A 36 5.20 -7.78 -0.65
C PHE A 36 4.92 -8.07 -2.14
N ALA A 37 4.89 -9.34 -2.54
CA ALA A 37 4.53 -9.73 -3.91
C ALA A 37 3.07 -9.36 -4.26
N ASP A 38 2.14 -9.55 -3.33
CA ASP A 38 0.76 -9.11 -3.48
C ASP A 38 0.68 -7.58 -3.61
N LEU A 39 1.44 -6.85 -2.81
CA LEU A 39 1.53 -5.38 -2.88
C LEU A 39 2.11 -4.89 -4.20
N CYS A 40 3.14 -5.53 -4.74
CA CYS A 40 3.68 -5.23 -6.07
C CYS A 40 2.60 -5.36 -7.14
N SER A 41 1.72 -6.36 -7.03
CA SER A 41 0.62 -6.54 -7.98
C SER A 41 -0.41 -5.40 -7.89
N ILE A 42 -0.68 -4.89 -6.69
CA ILE A 42 -1.54 -3.72 -6.48
C ILE A 42 -0.88 -2.44 -6.99
N ASP A 43 0.40 -2.22 -6.71
CA ASP A 43 1.14 -1.05 -7.22
C ASP A 43 1.19 -1.03 -8.75
N GLN A 44 1.46 -2.18 -9.39
CA GLN A 44 1.38 -2.30 -10.85
C GLN A 44 -0.01 -1.94 -11.37
N ASN A 45 -1.07 -2.36 -10.67
CA ASN A 45 -2.44 -2.00 -11.04
C ASN A 45 -2.69 -0.49 -10.92
N TYR A 46 -2.27 0.14 -9.82
CA TYR A 46 -2.39 1.59 -9.65
C TYR A 46 -1.57 2.36 -10.68
N ASN A 47 -0.36 1.93 -11.01
CA ASN A 47 0.45 2.56 -12.05
C ASN A 47 -0.21 2.44 -13.43
N GLN A 48 -0.76 1.28 -13.79
CA GLN A 48 -1.52 1.12 -15.03
C GLN A 48 -2.75 2.03 -15.09
N LEU A 49 -3.41 2.22 -13.95
CA LEU A 49 -4.55 3.11 -13.79
C LEU A 49 -4.13 4.57 -14.01
N PHE A 50 -3.09 5.03 -13.33
CA PHE A 50 -2.58 6.38 -13.47
C PHE A 50 -2.07 6.67 -14.89
N LEU A 51 -1.36 5.74 -15.50
CA LEU A 51 -0.92 5.85 -16.90
C LEU A 51 -2.11 5.93 -17.87
N SER A 52 -3.14 5.11 -17.65
CA SER A 52 -4.37 5.16 -18.46
C SER A 52 -5.04 6.54 -18.34
N ILE A 53 -5.10 7.11 -17.14
CA ILE A 53 -5.68 8.44 -16.92
C ILE A 53 -4.83 9.50 -17.62
N GLN A 54 -3.51 9.50 -17.44
CA GLN A 54 -2.63 10.47 -18.10
C GLN A 54 -2.73 10.43 -19.63
N GLN A 55 -2.93 9.25 -20.23
CA GLN A 55 -3.15 9.09 -21.66
C GLN A 55 -4.53 9.61 -22.13
N LEU A 56 -5.55 9.52 -21.28
CA LEU A 56 -6.91 9.97 -21.58
C LEU A 56 -7.10 11.49 -21.40
N PHE A 57 -6.16 12.16 -20.73
CA PHE A 57 -6.14 13.61 -20.56
C PHE A 57 -4.90 14.25 -21.23
N PRO A 58 -4.77 14.18 -22.56
CA PRO A 58 -3.67 14.84 -23.26
C PRO A 58 -3.96 16.35 -23.35
N PHE A 59 -3.32 17.12 -22.45
CA PHE A 59 -3.04 18.57 -22.53
C PHE A 59 -4.17 19.54 -22.20
N ASP A 60 -3.80 20.60 -21.46
CA ASP A 60 -4.46 21.91 -21.25
C ASP A 60 -5.73 22.14 -22.09
N ILE A 61 -6.83 21.52 -21.66
CA ILE A 61 -8.06 21.54 -22.47
C ILE A 61 -8.77 22.87 -22.21
N GLU A 62 -8.94 23.61 -23.29
CA GLU A 62 -10.03 24.56 -23.53
C GLU A 62 -11.38 24.07 -22.93
N PRO A 63 -12.39 24.92 -22.74
CA PRO A 63 -13.65 24.55 -22.07
C PRO A 63 -14.18 23.16 -22.48
N PRO A 64 -14.62 22.34 -21.50
CA PRO A 64 -14.87 20.92 -21.70
C PRO A 64 -15.87 20.68 -22.84
N THR A 65 -15.43 19.95 -23.86
CA THR A 65 -16.30 19.51 -24.95
C THR A 65 -17.10 18.27 -24.51
N ALA A 66 -18.23 17.98 -25.18
CA ALA A 66 -19.00 16.76 -24.93
C ALA A 66 -18.15 15.48 -25.10
N ASN A 67 -17.13 15.52 -25.97
CA ASN A 67 -16.19 14.41 -26.17
C ASN A 67 -15.26 14.23 -24.96
N THR A 68 -14.76 15.34 -24.39
CA THR A 68 -13.95 15.33 -23.16
C THR A 68 -14.71 14.72 -21.99
N GLN A 69 -15.99 15.10 -21.81
CA GLN A 69 -16.83 14.54 -20.76
C GLN A 69 -17.06 13.03 -20.93
N ALA A 70 -17.25 12.56 -22.17
CA ALA A 70 -17.38 11.12 -22.45
C ALA A 70 -16.09 10.34 -22.14
N GLN A 71 -14.93 10.91 -22.47
CA GLN A 71 -13.62 10.32 -22.15
C GLN A 71 -13.36 10.25 -20.64
N VAL A 72 -13.72 11.30 -19.89
CA VAL A 72 -13.62 11.29 -18.43
C VAL A 72 -14.52 10.22 -17.82
N ARG A 73 -15.78 10.12 -18.27
CA ARG A 73 -16.70 9.08 -17.80
C ARG A 73 -16.16 7.67 -18.05
N ALA A 74 -15.60 7.43 -19.24
CA ALA A 74 -14.96 6.15 -19.56
C ALA A 74 -13.73 5.88 -18.66
N ALA A 75 -12.94 6.91 -18.34
CA ALA A 75 -11.84 6.80 -17.38
C ALA A 75 -12.34 6.44 -15.97
N CYS A 76 -13.39 7.10 -15.49
CA CYS A 76 -13.99 6.83 -14.18
C CYS A 76 -14.53 5.39 -14.09
N GLU A 77 -15.22 4.90 -15.13
CA GLU A 77 -15.70 3.51 -15.16
C GLU A 77 -14.55 2.51 -15.17
N LYS A 78 -13.49 2.75 -15.95
CA LYS A 78 -12.30 1.89 -15.94
C LYS A 78 -11.63 1.86 -14.57
N ILE A 79 -11.50 3.01 -13.90
CA ILE A 79 -10.98 3.09 -12.54
C ILE A 79 -11.86 2.30 -11.57
N ARG A 80 -13.19 2.40 -11.71
CA ARG A 80 -14.15 1.67 -10.90
C ARG A 80 -14.00 0.16 -11.07
N GLU A 81 -13.90 -0.33 -12.30
CA GLU A 81 -13.67 -1.75 -12.61
C GLU A 81 -12.38 -2.27 -11.97
N MET A 82 -11.27 -1.54 -12.15
CA MET A 82 -9.98 -1.90 -11.56
C MET A 82 -10.06 -1.89 -10.03
N ARG A 83 -10.80 -0.97 -9.41
CA ARG A 83 -11.02 -0.99 -7.97
C ARG A 83 -11.77 -2.25 -7.53
N VAL A 84 -12.85 -2.63 -8.20
CA VAL A 84 -13.62 -3.83 -7.85
C VAL A 84 -12.75 -5.08 -7.97
N ALA A 85 -12.01 -5.22 -9.07
CA ALA A 85 -11.17 -6.39 -9.33
C ALA A 85 -10.13 -6.67 -8.23
N PHE A 86 -9.57 -5.62 -7.62
CA PHE A 86 -8.52 -5.72 -6.60
C PHE A 86 -9.02 -5.50 -5.16
N ALA A 87 -10.33 -5.40 -4.95
CA ALA A 87 -10.91 -5.15 -3.62
C ALA A 87 -10.59 -6.27 -2.63
N SER A 88 -10.75 -7.53 -3.05
CA SER A 88 -10.48 -8.71 -2.22
C SER A 88 -9.01 -8.81 -1.81
N THR A 89 -8.09 -8.53 -2.74
CA THR A 89 -6.64 -8.51 -2.46
C THR A 89 -6.29 -7.42 -1.45
N ARG A 90 -6.84 -6.20 -1.59
CA ARG A 90 -6.61 -5.11 -0.62
C ARG A 90 -7.14 -5.44 0.77
N GLN A 91 -8.36 -5.99 0.85
CA GLN A 91 -8.95 -6.43 2.12
C GLN A 91 -8.10 -7.51 2.79
N ARG A 92 -7.65 -8.50 2.03
CA ARG A 92 -6.78 -9.57 2.54
C ARG A 92 -5.48 -9.01 3.11
N ILE A 93 -4.78 -8.14 2.37
CA ILE A 93 -3.51 -7.55 2.83
C ILE A 93 -3.74 -6.66 4.06
N SER A 94 -4.80 -5.85 4.06
CA SER A 94 -5.13 -4.99 5.21
C SER A 94 -5.43 -5.82 6.46
N ALA A 95 -6.20 -6.91 6.33
CA ALA A 95 -6.50 -7.82 7.43
C ALA A 95 -5.22 -8.50 7.96
N VAL A 96 -4.41 -9.07 7.06
CA VAL A 96 -3.14 -9.71 7.43
C VAL A 96 -2.20 -8.71 8.11
N ALA A 97 -2.08 -7.48 7.58
CA ALA A 97 -1.22 -6.47 8.17
C ALA A 97 -1.69 -6.06 9.57
N SER A 98 -3.01 -5.88 9.75
CA SER A 98 -3.61 -5.51 11.04
C SER A 98 -3.47 -6.63 12.07
N GLU A 99 -3.70 -7.88 11.68
CA GLU A 99 -3.50 -9.05 12.56
C GLU A 99 -2.05 -9.19 13.00
N LEU A 100 -1.10 -9.00 12.08
CA LEU A 100 0.33 -9.08 12.39
C LEU A 100 0.76 -7.96 13.34
N GLN A 101 0.23 -6.74 13.20
CA GLN A 101 0.57 -5.62 14.10
C GLN A 101 0.24 -5.88 15.58
N LEU A 102 -0.73 -6.76 15.86
CA LEU A 102 -1.12 -7.16 17.21
C LEU A 102 -0.16 -8.17 17.85
N MET A 103 0.82 -8.69 17.10
CA MET A 103 1.80 -9.63 17.64
C MET A 103 2.89 -8.90 18.45
N ASP A 104 3.13 -9.36 19.68
CA ASP A 104 4.15 -8.77 20.56
C ASP A 104 5.59 -9.09 20.11
N GLU A 105 5.79 -10.25 19.48
CA GLU A 105 7.13 -10.77 19.12
C GLU A 105 7.73 -10.19 17.83
N LEU A 106 7.12 -9.15 17.25
CA LEU A 106 7.65 -8.49 16.07
C LEU A 106 8.85 -7.61 16.40
N SER A 107 9.90 -7.77 15.61
CA SER A 107 11.02 -6.84 15.53
C SER A 107 10.57 -5.48 14.99
N GLN A 108 11.38 -4.44 15.24
CA GLN A 108 11.08 -3.10 14.74
C GLN A 108 10.95 -3.06 13.21
N ALA A 109 11.83 -3.77 12.48
CA ALA A 109 11.78 -3.81 11.02
C ALA A 109 10.49 -4.45 10.48
N GLU A 110 9.97 -5.47 11.16
CA GLU A 110 8.67 -6.08 10.82
C GLU A 110 7.52 -5.09 11.05
N ARG A 111 7.54 -4.36 12.18
CA ARG A 111 6.54 -3.33 12.50
C ARG A 111 6.57 -2.17 11.50
N ASP A 112 7.75 -1.68 11.17
CA ASP A 112 7.94 -0.58 10.22
C ASP A 112 7.44 -0.95 8.83
N PHE A 113 7.69 -2.19 8.38
CA PHE A 113 7.15 -2.69 7.12
C PHE A 113 5.62 -2.75 7.16
N LEU A 114 5.04 -3.36 8.20
CA LEU A 114 3.58 -3.46 8.33
C LEU A 114 2.91 -2.08 8.37
N GLN A 115 3.52 -1.10 9.06
CA GLN A 115 3.01 0.27 9.07
C GLN A 115 3.03 0.88 7.67
N ALA A 116 4.13 0.73 6.92
CA ALA A 116 4.21 1.20 5.54
C ALA A 116 3.16 0.52 4.63
N VAL A 117 2.84 -0.76 4.85
CA VAL A 117 1.77 -1.47 4.15
C VAL A 117 0.39 -0.87 4.44
N VAL A 118 0.09 -0.61 5.71
CA VAL A 118 -1.18 0.01 6.13
C VAL A 118 -1.31 1.41 5.55
N ASP A 119 -0.27 2.23 5.62
CA ASP A 119 -0.26 3.59 5.08
C ASP A 119 -0.40 3.62 3.54
N TYR A 120 0.08 2.56 2.88
CA TYR A 120 -0.04 2.40 1.43
C TYR A 120 -1.45 1.97 0.98
N LEU A 121 -2.17 1.19 1.78
CA LEU A 121 -3.50 0.64 1.47
C LEU A 121 -4.59 1.21 2.40
N PRO A 122 -5.11 2.43 2.18
CA PRO A 122 -6.29 2.85 2.94
C PRO A 122 -7.53 1.99 2.58
N CYS A 123 -8.60 2.05 3.38
CA CYS A 123 -9.79 1.21 3.19
C CYS A 123 -10.54 1.53 1.89
N GLY A 124 -10.97 0.49 1.18
CA GLY A 124 -11.43 0.57 -0.22
C GLY A 124 -12.84 1.09 -0.47
N GLU A 125 -13.49 1.77 0.49
CA GLU A 125 -14.91 2.10 0.38
C GLU A 125 -15.19 3.34 -0.50
N LEU A 126 -16.21 3.23 -1.35
CA LEU A 126 -16.74 4.28 -2.20
C LEU A 126 -17.91 4.91 -1.45
N ARG A 127 -17.78 6.14 -0.96
CA ARG A 127 -18.93 6.88 -0.43
C ARG A 127 -19.38 7.91 -1.46
N LEU A 128 -20.39 7.54 -2.24
CA LEU A 128 -21.04 8.36 -3.27
C LEU A 128 -21.83 9.57 -2.70
N HIS A 129 -21.62 9.93 -1.44
CA HIS A 129 -22.30 11.05 -0.79
C HIS A 129 -21.26 11.97 -0.16
N ALA A 130 -21.06 13.13 -0.80
CA ALA A 130 -20.24 14.26 -0.36
C ALA A 130 -20.80 14.98 0.88
N GLU A 131 -21.46 14.25 1.78
CA GLU A 131 -21.92 14.80 3.06
C GLU A 131 -21.04 14.28 4.19
N ALA A 132 -20.32 15.25 4.78
CA ALA A 132 -19.57 15.16 6.02
C ALA A 132 -18.25 14.35 5.97
N HIS A 133 -17.20 15.07 5.55
CA HIS A 133 -15.86 14.89 6.07
C HIS A 133 -15.87 14.79 7.61
N ALA A 134 -15.58 13.60 8.13
CA ALA A 134 -15.17 13.44 9.53
C ALA A 134 -13.94 12.53 9.67
N ASN A 135 -13.84 11.45 8.87
CA ASN A 135 -12.71 10.53 8.96
C ASN A 135 -12.08 10.28 7.58
N ALA A 136 -11.15 11.15 7.18
CA ALA A 136 -10.33 10.96 5.98
C ALA A 136 -9.35 9.77 6.06
N SER A 137 -9.33 9.05 7.20
CA SER A 137 -8.50 7.86 7.43
C SER A 137 -8.91 6.65 6.60
N ASP A 138 -10.15 6.61 6.10
CA ASP A 138 -10.75 5.37 5.59
C ASP A 138 -10.88 5.33 4.06
N MET A 139 -10.35 6.31 3.33
CA MET A 139 -10.48 6.39 1.87
C MET A 139 -9.19 5.98 1.14
N THR A 140 -9.25 4.95 0.27
CA THR A 140 -8.15 4.68 -0.68
C THR A 140 -7.87 5.91 -1.53
N ARG A 141 -6.60 6.12 -1.91
CA ARG A 141 -6.19 7.21 -2.83
C ARG A 141 -6.88 7.12 -4.19
N ALA A 142 -7.21 5.92 -4.66
CA ALA A 142 -8.01 5.74 -5.86
C ALA A 142 -9.48 6.20 -5.69
N THR A 143 -10.02 6.18 -4.45
CA THR A 143 -11.33 6.79 -4.13
C THR A 143 -11.23 8.30 -4.17
N LEU A 144 -10.21 8.86 -3.50
CA LEU A 144 -9.97 10.30 -3.54
C LEU A 144 -9.77 10.79 -4.98
N LEU A 145 -9.05 10.03 -5.81
CA LEU A 145 -8.89 10.36 -7.22
C LEU A 145 -10.21 10.33 -7.98
N LEU A 146 -11.04 9.29 -7.79
CA LEU A 146 -12.36 9.22 -8.42
C LEU A 146 -13.26 10.37 -8.00
N ASP A 147 -13.37 10.62 -6.70
CA ASP A 147 -14.24 11.66 -6.16
C ASP A 147 -13.79 13.02 -6.66
N LEU A 148 -12.48 13.29 -6.66
CA LEU A 148 -11.96 14.53 -7.22
C LEU A 148 -12.11 14.61 -8.75
N LEU A 149 -11.96 13.50 -9.48
CA LEU A 149 -12.25 13.49 -10.94
C LEU A 149 -13.74 13.77 -11.20
N TYR A 150 -14.64 13.32 -10.33
CA TYR A 150 -16.08 13.58 -10.44
C TYR A 150 -16.45 15.01 -10.04
N GLU A 151 -15.85 15.56 -8.99
CA GLU A 151 -16.08 16.93 -8.51
C GLU A 151 -15.45 17.98 -9.43
N ASN A 152 -14.25 17.70 -9.96
CA ASN A 152 -13.50 18.62 -10.81
C ASN A 152 -13.72 18.36 -12.31
N LEU A 153 -14.72 17.55 -12.68
CA LEU A 153 -15.10 17.28 -14.07
C LEU A 153 -15.41 18.56 -14.87
N GLU A 154 -15.84 19.61 -14.16
CA GLU A 154 -16.16 20.93 -14.71
C GLU A 154 -15.05 21.97 -14.50
N GLU A 155 -14.08 21.68 -13.62
CA GLU A 155 -12.99 22.61 -13.28
C GLU A 155 -11.70 22.26 -14.04
N GLN A 156 -10.99 23.27 -14.55
CA GLN A 156 -9.76 23.10 -15.36
C GLN A 156 -8.55 22.51 -14.59
N ASN A 157 -8.75 21.89 -13.42
CA ASN A 157 -7.69 21.51 -12.48
C ASN A 157 -7.50 19.99 -12.30
N THR A 158 -8.22 19.18 -13.07
CA THR A 158 -8.17 17.71 -13.09
C THR A 158 -6.75 17.15 -13.21
N ARG A 159 -5.88 17.81 -14.00
CA ARG A 159 -4.48 17.41 -14.18
C ARG A 159 -3.66 17.52 -12.91
N GLN A 160 -3.75 18.66 -12.22
CA GLN A 160 -2.99 18.90 -10.99
C GLN A 160 -3.35 17.87 -9.91
N VAL A 161 -4.62 17.47 -9.87
CA VAL A 161 -5.11 16.41 -8.98
C VAL A 161 -4.52 15.05 -9.31
N VAL A 162 -4.54 14.66 -10.59
CA VAL A 162 -3.97 13.39 -11.07
C VAL A 162 -2.48 13.34 -10.73
N ASP A 163 -1.72 14.38 -11.12
CA ASP A 163 -0.28 14.43 -10.90
C ASP A 163 0.08 14.40 -9.41
N ARG A 164 -0.68 15.12 -8.57
CA ARG A 164 -0.49 15.09 -7.11
C ARG A 164 -0.79 13.71 -6.52
N THR A 165 -1.83 13.04 -7.00
CA THR A 165 -2.19 11.69 -6.56
C THR A 165 -1.10 10.68 -6.93
N VAL A 166 -0.59 10.75 -8.16
CA VAL A 166 0.53 9.92 -8.63
C VAL A 166 1.77 10.16 -7.79
N ALA A 167 2.13 11.42 -7.54
CA ALA A 167 3.30 11.77 -6.73
C ALA A 167 3.21 11.23 -5.30
N ILE A 168 2.02 11.31 -4.68
CA ILE A 168 1.77 10.75 -3.34
C ILE A 168 1.88 9.22 -3.38
N ASN A 169 1.26 8.55 -4.37
CA ASN A 169 1.35 7.09 -4.49
C ASN A 169 2.80 6.62 -4.62
N ASN A 170 3.57 7.26 -5.51
CA ASN A 170 4.98 6.94 -5.73
C ASN A 170 5.85 7.23 -4.51
N LYS A 171 5.52 8.23 -3.69
CA LYS A 171 6.21 8.49 -2.44
C LYS A 171 5.99 7.33 -1.46
N LEU A 172 4.74 6.95 -1.25
CA LEU A 172 4.39 5.88 -0.31
C LEU A 172 4.89 4.51 -0.76
N TRP A 173 4.84 4.22 -2.06
CA TRP A 173 5.40 2.99 -2.60
C TRP A 173 6.91 2.88 -2.33
N ARG A 174 7.64 3.99 -2.44
CA ARG A 174 9.07 4.03 -2.07
C ARG A 174 9.29 3.74 -0.59
N GLU A 175 8.39 4.18 0.29
CA GLU A 175 8.45 3.88 1.72
C GLU A 175 8.23 2.38 1.98
N VAL A 176 7.26 1.75 1.32
CA VAL A 176 7.04 0.28 1.36
C VAL A 176 8.30 -0.47 0.90
N CYS A 177 8.84 -0.11 -0.27
CA CYS A 177 10.06 -0.74 -0.81
C CYS A 177 11.26 -0.60 0.13
N ARG A 178 11.44 0.58 0.75
CA ARG A 178 12.52 0.83 1.70
C ARG A 178 12.35 0.00 2.97
N ALA A 179 11.14 -0.07 3.51
CA ALA A 179 10.85 -0.86 4.71
C ALA A 179 11.05 -2.36 4.44
N TYR A 180 10.57 -2.87 3.30
CA TYR A 180 10.77 -4.25 2.89
C TYR A 180 12.25 -4.61 2.68
N SER A 181 13.02 -3.70 2.08
CA SER A 181 14.47 -3.88 1.91
C SER A 181 15.15 -4.00 3.27
N THR A 182 14.84 -3.10 4.20
CA THR A 182 15.38 -3.10 5.58
C THR A 182 15.04 -4.39 6.31
N LEU A 183 13.78 -4.84 6.21
CA LEU A 183 13.33 -6.12 6.76
C LEU A 183 14.08 -7.31 6.16
N SER A 184 14.28 -7.32 4.84
CA SER A 184 14.99 -8.40 4.15
C SER A 184 16.46 -8.48 4.56
N TYR A 185 17.13 -7.35 4.74
CA TYR A 185 18.49 -7.30 5.27
C TYR A 185 18.56 -7.81 6.72
N ALA A 186 17.60 -7.40 7.56
CA ALA A 186 17.54 -7.83 8.96
C ALA A 186 17.25 -9.32 9.14
N ALA A 187 16.60 -9.96 8.16
CA ALA A 187 16.32 -11.40 8.16
C ALA A 187 17.45 -12.25 7.51
N ALA A 188 18.40 -11.61 6.82
CA ALA A 188 19.51 -12.28 6.14
C ALA A 188 20.81 -12.32 6.97
N GLY A 189 20.93 -11.47 7.99
CA GLY A 189 22.01 -11.46 8.98
C GLY A 189 21.61 -12.19 10.24
#